data_AF-A0A2V9B5N0-F1
#
_entry.id   AF-A0A2V9B5N0-F1
#
_cell.length_a   1.000
_cell.length_b   1.000
_cell.length_c   1.000
_cell.angle_alpha   90.00
_cell.angle_beta   90.00
_cell.angle_gamma   90.00
#
_symmetry.space_group_name_H-M   'P 1'
#
loop_
_entity.id
_entity.type
_entity.pdbx_description
1 polymer ?
#
loop_
_entity_poly.entity_id
_entity_poly.type
_entity_poly.pdbx_seq_one_letter_code
_entity_poly.pdbx_strand_id
1 'polypeptide(L)'
;RQQNLDQADLAAALIGDIEEFRSAADINHSLGELYKLQARNKITPRRAAVMAYTANLLLRTLPAIYAEQNAEQDDSCQLIIDIPRPAYEESSGPSSQTPETEASQPICRT
;
A
#
# COMPACT_ATOMS: atom_id res chain seq x y z
N ARG A 1 36.02 -20.44 7.62
CA ARG A 1 35.20 -21.65 7.34
C ARG A 1 33.95 -21.64 8.24
N GLN A 2 32.99 -20.74 7.99
CA GLN A 2 31.76 -20.61 8.82
C GLN A 2 30.47 -20.86 8.00
N GLN A 3 30.59 -21.41 6.78
CA GLN A 3 29.62 -21.12 5.72
C GLN A 3 28.51 -22.17 5.48
N ASN A 4 28.40 -23.24 6.27
CA ASN A 4 27.43 -24.30 5.93
C ASN A 4 26.61 -24.91 7.08
N LEU A 5 27.01 -24.72 8.35
CA LEU A 5 26.33 -25.41 9.46
C LEU A 5 25.02 -24.75 9.92
N ASP A 6 24.83 -23.45 9.66
CA ASP A 6 23.72 -22.69 10.28
C ASP A 6 22.54 -22.40 9.35
N GLN A 7 22.58 -22.78 8.06
CA GLN A 7 21.55 -22.33 7.13
C GLN A 7 20.20 -23.02 7.35
N ALA A 8 20.22 -24.31 7.68
CA ALA A 8 19.02 -25.07 8.05
C ALA A 8 18.47 -24.64 9.42
N ASP A 9 19.35 -24.40 10.39
CA ASP A 9 18.96 -23.94 11.74
C ASP A 9 18.37 -22.52 11.70
N LEU A 10 18.91 -21.66 10.83
CA LEU A 10 18.39 -20.32 10.61
C LEU A 10 17.02 -20.33 9.93
N ALA A 11 16.80 -21.23 8.96
CA ALA A 11 15.51 -21.36 8.29
C ALA A 11 14.44 -21.82 9.29
N ALA A 12 14.74 -22.84 10.11
CA ALA A 12 13.84 -23.30 11.16
C ALA A 12 13.53 -22.20 12.19
N ALA A 13 14.53 -21.39 12.58
CA ALA A 13 14.32 -20.29 13.51
C ALA A 13 13.52 -19.11 12.94
N LEU A 14 13.60 -18.85 11.63
CA LEU A 14 12.93 -17.73 10.96
C LEU A 14 11.51 -18.05 10.50
N ILE A 15 11.33 -19.26 9.97
CA ILE A 15 10.11 -19.68 9.28
C ILE A 15 9.27 -20.56 10.20
N GLY A 16 9.90 -21.32 11.11
CA GLY A 16 9.21 -22.27 11.98
C GLY A 16 8.39 -23.25 11.13
N ASP A 17 7.08 -23.27 11.39
CA ASP A 17 6.10 -24.14 10.70
C ASP A 17 5.32 -23.40 9.58
N ILE A 18 5.74 -22.18 9.20
CA ILE A 18 5.06 -21.40 8.17
C ILE A 18 5.39 -21.99 6.79
N GLU A 19 4.43 -22.62 6.13
CA GLU A 19 4.60 -23.13 4.77
C GLU A 19 4.55 -22.00 3.72
N GLU A 20 3.64 -21.02 3.92
CA GLU A 20 3.43 -19.91 2.98
C GLU A 20 3.12 -18.60 3.71
N PHE A 21 3.70 -17.50 3.24
CA PHE A 21 3.44 -16.15 3.76
C PHE A 21 2.17 -15.55 3.16
N ARG A 22 1.01 -16.02 3.62
CA ARG A 22 -0.31 -15.54 3.14
C ARG A 22 -0.85 -14.35 3.93
N SER A 23 -0.30 -14.07 5.11
CA SER A 23 -0.74 -12.97 5.97
C SER A 23 0.41 -12.05 6.36
N ALA A 24 0.07 -10.78 6.62
CA ALA A 24 0.99 -9.82 7.20
C ALA A 24 1.46 -10.26 8.60
N ALA A 25 0.64 -11.02 9.33
CA ALA A 25 0.99 -11.55 10.65
C ALA A 25 2.16 -12.55 10.56
N ASP A 26 2.13 -13.46 9.58
CA ASP A 26 3.16 -14.48 9.38
C ASP A 26 4.50 -13.83 9.02
N ILE A 27 4.45 -12.83 8.14
CA ILE A 27 5.64 -12.07 7.74
C ILE A 27 6.19 -11.29 8.94
N ASN A 28 5.33 -10.65 9.74
CA ASN A 28 5.76 -9.92 10.93
C ASN A 28 6.41 -10.85 11.97
N HIS A 29 5.84 -12.04 12.18
CA HIS A 29 6.45 -13.05 13.04
C HIS A 29 7.88 -13.41 12.60
N SER A 30 8.07 -13.70 11.30
CA SER A 30 9.41 -14.01 10.76
C SER A 30 10.40 -12.84 10.89
N LEU A 31 9.93 -11.59 10.72
CA LEU A 31 10.75 -10.39 10.93
C LEU A 31 11.14 -10.21 12.40
N GLY A 32 10.26 -10.58 13.33
CA GLY A 32 10.55 -10.60 14.76
C GLY A 32 11.67 -11.58 15.11
N GLU A 33 11.64 -12.80 14.56
CA GLU A 33 12.72 -13.77 14.75
C GLU A 33 14.02 -13.32 14.08
N LEU A 34 13.94 -12.72 12.89
CA LEU A 34 15.10 -12.11 12.22
C LEU A 34 15.77 -11.06 13.11
N TYR A 35 14.98 -10.18 13.73
CA TYR A 35 15.48 -9.16 14.65
C TYR A 35 16.18 -9.80 15.86
N LYS A 36 15.60 -10.84 16.46
CA LYS A 36 16.22 -11.56 17.60
C LYS A 36 17.55 -12.19 17.19
N LEU A 37 17.63 -12.80 16.00
CA LEU A 37 18.87 -13.38 15.48
C LEU A 37 19.95 -12.33 15.21
N GLN A 38 19.55 -11.18 14.67
CA GLN A 38 20.45 -10.06 14.42
C GLN A 38 20.97 -9.46 15.73
N ALA A 39 20.11 -9.24 16.72
CA ALA A 39 20.47 -8.76 18.04
C ALA A 39 21.46 -9.70 18.76
N ARG A 40 21.36 -11.01 18.50
CA ARG A 40 22.28 -12.04 19.03
C ARG A 40 23.55 -12.22 18.20
N ASN A 41 23.80 -11.39 17.18
CA ASN A 41 24.92 -11.49 16.23
C ASN A 41 25.02 -12.87 15.53
N LYS A 42 23.91 -13.61 15.42
CA LYS A 42 23.85 -14.91 14.72
C LYS A 42 23.72 -14.77 13.20
N ILE A 43 23.34 -13.59 12.71
CA ILE A 43 23.24 -13.27 11.29
C ILE A 43 23.94 -11.94 11.01
N THR A 44 24.64 -11.87 9.88
CA THR A 44 25.28 -10.62 9.44
C THR A 44 24.22 -9.58 9.04
N PRO A 45 24.42 -8.28 9.33
CA PRO A 45 23.46 -7.23 8.97
C PRO A 45 23.09 -7.21 7.48
N ARG A 46 24.05 -7.51 6.59
CA ARG A 46 23.80 -7.58 5.15
C ARG A 46 22.78 -8.65 4.77
N ARG A 47 22.90 -9.86 5.34
CA ARG A 47 21.95 -10.94 5.10
C ARG A 47 20.57 -10.61 5.67
N ALA A 48 20.53 -10.03 6.87
CA ALA A 48 19.29 -9.60 7.49
C ALA A 48 18.58 -8.51 6.66
N ALA A 49 19.32 -7.53 6.14
CA ALA A 49 18.76 -6.49 5.28
C ALA A 49 18.12 -7.05 4.00
N VAL A 50 18.77 -8.04 3.36
CA VAL A 50 18.21 -8.70 2.17
C VAL A 50 16.92 -9.46 2.52
N MET A 51 16.89 -10.22 3.62
CA MET A 51 15.69 -10.93 4.07
C MET A 51 14.54 -9.97 4.40
N ALA A 52 14.83 -8.88 5.11
CA ALA A 52 13.85 -7.84 5.43
C ALA A 52 13.33 -7.14 4.15
N TYR A 53 14.18 -6.94 3.14
CA TYR A 53 13.74 -6.40 1.86
C TYR A 53 12.78 -7.35 1.14
N THR A 54 13.06 -8.65 1.11
CA THR A 54 12.14 -9.65 0.55
C THR A 54 10.81 -9.67 1.30
N ALA A 55 10.82 -9.63 2.64
CA ALA A 55 9.61 -9.53 3.44
C ALA A 55 8.79 -8.27 3.12
N ASN A 56 9.45 -7.13 2.88
CA ASN A 56 8.77 -5.91 2.42
C ASN A 56 8.11 -6.09 1.04
N LEU A 57 8.73 -6.81 0.11
CA LEU A 57 8.11 -7.10 -1.18
C LEU A 57 6.84 -7.94 -1.02
N LEU A 58 6.87 -8.96 -0.15
CA LEU A 58 5.70 -9.79 0.16
C LEU A 58 4.56 -8.97 0.78
N LEU A 59 4.86 -8.08 1.73
CA LEU A 59 3.86 -7.19 2.33
C LEU A 59 3.17 -6.30 1.29
N ARG A 60 3.89 -5.86 0.26
CA ARG A 60 3.35 -5.00 -0.80
C ARG A 60 2.43 -5.74 -1.76
N THR A 61 2.54 -7.07 -1.87
CA THR A 61 1.65 -7.87 -2.71
C THR A 61 0.39 -8.31 -1.99
N LEU A 62 0.36 -8.30 -0.66
CA LEU A 62 -0.81 -8.73 0.12
C LEU A 62 -2.10 -8.00 -0.26
N PRO A 63 -2.15 -6.66 -0.42
CA PRO A 63 -3.39 -5.98 -0.82
C PRO A 63 -3.92 -6.45 -2.17
N ALA A 64 -3.03 -6.74 -3.13
CA ALA A 64 -3.43 -7.25 -4.44
C ALA A 64 -4.01 -8.67 -4.32
N ILE A 65 -3.38 -9.54 -3.53
CA ILE A 65 -3.87 -10.89 -3.24
C ILE A 65 -5.24 -10.84 -2.54
N TYR A 66 -5.41 -9.94 -1.55
CA TYR A 66 -6.70 -9.75 -0.90
C TYR A 66 -7.75 -9.21 -1.87
N ALA A 67 -7.41 -8.29 -2.76
CA ALA A 67 -8.34 -7.81 -3.78
C ALA A 67 -8.76 -8.92 -4.75
N GLU A 68 -7.84 -9.79 -5.17
CA GLU A 68 -8.15 -10.97 -6.01
C GLU A 68 -9.08 -11.95 -5.30
N GLN A 69 -8.88 -12.19 -3.99
CA GLN A 69 -9.71 -13.09 -3.19
C GLN A 69 -11.10 -12.52 -2.86
N ASN A 70 -11.20 -11.19 -2.72
CA ASN A 70 -12.45 -10.50 -2.37
C ASN A 70 -13.08 -9.78 -3.58
N ALA A 71 -12.65 -10.08 -4.81
CA ALA A 71 -13.12 -9.44 -6.04
C ALA A 71 -14.65 -9.58 -6.25
N GLU A 72 -15.28 -10.59 -5.63
CA GLU A 72 -16.74 -10.77 -5.67
C GLU A 72 -17.50 -9.89 -4.66
N GLN A 73 -16.81 -9.20 -3.74
CA GLN A 73 -17.38 -8.39 -2.66
C GLN A 73 -17.17 -6.88 -2.84
N ASP A 74 -16.72 -6.44 -4.02
CA ASP A 74 -16.40 -5.02 -4.27
C ASP A 74 -17.67 -4.16 -4.46
N ASP A 75 -18.45 -4.05 -3.39
CA ASP A 75 -19.34 -2.92 -3.15
C ASP A 75 -18.46 -1.68 -2.94
N SER A 76 -18.14 -1.00 -4.05
CA SER A 76 -17.60 0.36 -4.14
C SER A 76 -16.86 0.89 -2.90
N CYS A 77 -15.53 0.76 -2.87
CA CYS A 77 -14.72 1.52 -1.92
C CYS A 77 -14.99 3.03 -2.09
N GLN A 78 -15.77 3.62 -1.18
CA GLN A 78 -16.05 5.05 -1.15
C GLN A 78 -14.83 5.79 -0.57
N LEU A 79 -14.17 6.59 -1.41
CA LEU A 79 -13.11 7.49 -0.97
C LEU A 79 -13.72 8.62 -0.13
N ILE A 80 -13.71 8.47 1.19
CA ILE A 80 -14.13 9.52 2.13
C ILE A 80 -12.94 10.45 2.36
N ILE A 81 -13.05 11.71 1.92
CA ILE A 81 -12.05 12.75 2.15
C ILE A 81 -12.49 13.57 3.38
N ASP A 82 -11.94 13.23 4.54
CA ASP A 82 -12.19 13.97 5.80
C ASP A 82 -11.39 15.28 5.92
N ILE A 83 -10.61 15.61 4.90
CA ILE A 83 -9.79 16.83 4.89
C ILE A 83 -10.66 18.00 4.42
N PRO A 84 -10.88 19.04 5.24
CA PRO A 84 -11.62 20.22 4.82
C PRO A 84 -10.90 20.86 3.64
N ARG A 85 -11.64 21.13 2.56
CA ARG A 85 -11.11 21.78 1.36
C ARG A 85 -10.45 23.10 1.77
N PRO A 86 -9.14 23.30 1.51
CA PRO A 86 -8.49 24.57 1.81
C PRO A 86 -9.20 25.68 1.02
N ALA A 87 -9.47 26.80 1.68
CA ALA A 87 -10.03 27.97 1.03
C ALA A 87 -8.99 28.50 0.03
N TYR A 88 -9.30 28.40 -1.26
CA TYR A 88 -8.58 29.15 -2.28
C TYR A 88 -9.14 30.56 -2.22
N GLU A 89 -8.30 31.56 -1.93
CA GLU A 89 -8.67 32.93 -2.27
C GLU A 89 -8.76 33.00 -3.79
N GLU A 90 -9.97 33.19 -4.31
CA GLU A 90 -10.16 33.56 -5.71
C GLU A 90 -9.44 34.90 -5.91
N SER A 91 -8.18 34.81 -6.37
CA SER A 91 -7.55 35.89 -7.09
C SER A 91 -8.54 36.26 -8.20
N SER A 92 -9.16 37.43 -8.06
CA SER A 92 -10.02 38.07 -9.03
C SER A 92 -9.26 38.28 -10.34
N GLY A 93 -9.12 37.19 -11.11
CA GLY A 93 -8.75 37.25 -12.51
C GLY A 93 -9.81 38.05 -13.25
N PRO A 94 -9.44 38.81 -14.29
CA PRO A 94 -10.36 39.70 -14.98
C PRO A 94 -11.54 38.88 -15.49
N SER A 95 -12.75 39.25 -15.06
CA SER A 95 -13.99 38.61 -15.49
C SER A 95 -14.03 38.52 -17.01
N SER A 96 -13.95 37.30 -17.53
CA SER A 96 -14.35 37.02 -18.90
C SER A 96 -15.83 37.32 -18.99
N GLN A 97 -16.17 38.50 -19.50
CA GLN A 97 -17.55 38.87 -19.85
C GLN A 97 -18.04 37.85 -20.89
N THR A 98 -18.88 36.92 -20.46
CA THR A 98 -19.78 36.22 -21.36
C THR A 98 -20.85 37.21 -21.82
N PRO A 99 -21.11 37.38 -23.13
CA PRO A 99 -22.22 38.20 -23.57
C PRO A 99 -23.52 37.55 -23.12
N GLU A 100 -24.41 38.37 -22.56
CA GLU A 100 -25.69 38.00 -22.00
C GLU A 100 -26.57 37.35 -23.08
N THR A 101 -27.06 36.15 -22.79
CA THR A 101 -28.13 35.49 -23.53
C THR A 101 -29.42 36.29 -23.32
N GLU A 102 -29.72 37.19 -24.25
CA GLU A 102 -30.99 37.91 -24.30
C GLU A 102 -32.07 36.98 -24.90
N ALA A 103 -32.81 36.30 -24.01
CA ALA A 103 -33.99 35.54 -24.38
C ALA A 103 -35.21 36.47 -24.45
N SER A 104 -35.80 36.61 -25.65
CA SER A 104 -37.25 36.63 -25.94
C SER A 104 -37.56 37.59 -27.09
N GLN A 105 -38.15 37.09 -28.18
CA GLN A 105 -39.51 37.47 -28.62
C GLN A 105 -40.11 36.37 -29.53
N PRO A 106 -41.42 36.06 -29.42
CA PRO A 106 -42.09 35.14 -30.33
C PRO A 106 -42.53 35.91 -31.59
N ILE A 107 -42.18 35.41 -32.77
CA ILE A 107 -42.71 35.94 -34.04
C ILE A 107 -43.57 34.85 -34.68
N CYS A 108 -44.89 34.98 -34.52
CA CYS A 108 -45.87 34.32 -35.37
C CYS A 108 -45.71 34.82 -36.81
N ARG A 109 -45.73 33.93 -37.80
CA ARG A 109 -46.03 34.29 -39.20
C ARG A 109 -47.00 33.29 -39.82
N THR A 110 -47.88 33.88 -40.62
CA THR A 110 -49.03 33.37 -41.37
C THR A 110 -48.61 32.59 -42.61
#